data_AF-A0A521HDD0-F1
#
_entry.id   AF-A0A521HDD0-F1
#
_cell.length_a   1.000
_cell.length_b   1.000
_cell.length_c   1.000
_cell.angle_alpha   90.00
_cell.angle_beta   90.00
_cell.angle_gamma   90.00
#
_symmetry.space_group_name_H-M   'P 1'
#
loop_
_entity.id
_entity.type
_entity.pdbx_description
1 polymer ?
#
loop_
_entity_poly.entity_id
_entity_poly.type
_entity_poly.pdbx_seq_one_letter_code
_entity_poly.pdbx_strand_id
1 'polypeptide(L)'
;MIALVASGPATAAEFCVGTNATLQQALMMASSNGEADTIRIEAGTYTGSSAVAFAYSTSEDSSVSVSGGWYSIPPDQLCVRQVSNPGATVLSGSDTRQVLKLSGSASSSGTLSVSNLTIRDGFTSQQGAGLDIGGGAGFSGNIVVTRVIFDRNTSTTFGGGMKLYTEGIANVRNNLFLLNRCSDGSCAFSFTVNATDPATTRAFIGSNTIVGNACTSGASCSNGGGRFGGSARALFYNNVFAANIASDIALASFSGGSVDLYYNNYVSLSGTLPSQEVGNISFANPGFVDLLNDDLRPTLDSPLRNAGTEDFVLSSLDLNGEARINEGRVDIGAYENIDRIFADSFELVE
;
A
#
# COMPACT_ATOMS: atom_id res chain seq x y z
N MET A 1 -41.44 -29.28 -10.82
CA MET A 1 -41.37 -27.92 -11.38
C MET A 1 -40.03 -27.35 -10.93
N ILE A 2 -39.02 -27.36 -11.81
CA ILE A 2 -37.68 -26.86 -11.52
C ILE A 2 -37.76 -25.34 -11.67
N ALA A 3 -37.59 -24.61 -10.57
CA ALA A 3 -37.51 -23.16 -10.59
C ALA A 3 -36.12 -22.76 -11.12
N LEU A 4 -36.11 -22.24 -12.35
CA LEU A 4 -34.93 -21.65 -12.96
C LEU A 4 -34.71 -20.27 -12.31
N VAL A 5 -33.74 -20.18 -11.40
CA VAL A 5 -33.31 -18.89 -10.85
C VAL A 5 -32.50 -18.20 -11.93
N ALA A 6 -33.08 -17.19 -12.57
CA ALA A 6 -32.37 -16.29 -13.45
C ALA A 6 -31.46 -15.41 -12.57
N SER A 7 -30.17 -15.69 -12.56
CA SER A 7 -29.15 -14.77 -12.04
C SER A 7 -29.14 -13.54 -12.95
N GLY A 8 -29.67 -12.42 -12.47
CA GLY A 8 -29.46 -11.12 -13.12
C GLY A 8 -27.97 -10.79 -13.18
N PRO A 9 -27.53 -9.93 -14.11
CA PRO A 9 -26.16 -9.45 -14.11
C PRO A 9 -25.92 -8.70 -12.79
N ALA A 10 -24.99 -9.20 -11.97
CA ALA A 10 -24.51 -8.49 -10.81
C ALA A 10 -23.81 -7.21 -11.30
N THR A 11 -24.51 -6.08 -11.23
CA THR A 11 -23.89 -4.78 -11.49
C THR A 11 -23.08 -4.41 -10.27
N ALA A 12 -21.81 -4.05 -10.44
CA ALA A 12 -21.02 -3.53 -9.34
C ALA A 12 -21.63 -2.22 -8.84
N ALA A 13 -21.85 -2.07 -7.53
CA ALA A 13 -22.32 -0.82 -6.96
C ALA A 13 -21.20 0.22 -6.97
N GLU A 14 -21.53 1.45 -7.36
CA GLU A 14 -20.59 2.56 -7.42
C GLU A 14 -21.06 3.70 -6.50
N PHE A 15 -20.16 4.13 -5.61
CA PHE A 15 -20.40 5.21 -4.66
C PHE A 15 -19.43 6.36 -4.93
N CYS A 16 -19.96 7.57 -5.12
CA CYS A 16 -19.18 8.80 -5.07
C CYS A 16 -19.37 9.45 -3.71
N VAL A 17 -18.28 9.75 -3.00
CA VAL A 17 -18.34 10.27 -1.62
C VAL A 17 -17.58 11.58 -1.44
N GLY A 18 -18.27 12.59 -0.91
CA GLY A 18 -17.74 13.95 -0.71
C GLY A 18 -17.61 14.38 0.76
N THR A 19 -18.09 13.58 1.71
CA THR A 19 -18.04 13.90 3.15
C THR A 19 -17.63 12.69 4.01
N ASN A 20 -17.22 12.96 5.27
CA ASN A 20 -16.95 11.93 6.28
C ASN A 20 -18.13 10.95 6.44
N ALA A 21 -19.36 11.49 6.55
CA ALA A 21 -20.56 10.70 6.76
C ALA A 21 -20.87 9.80 5.56
N THR A 22 -20.80 10.35 4.34
CA THR A 22 -21.07 9.59 3.11
C THR A 22 -20.01 8.52 2.86
N LEU A 23 -18.74 8.75 3.21
CA LEU A 23 -17.69 7.73 3.10
C LEU A 23 -17.97 6.55 4.04
N GLN A 24 -18.24 6.82 5.33
CA GLN A 24 -18.59 5.74 6.25
C GLN A 24 -19.89 5.02 5.84
N GLN A 25 -20.88 5.74 5.31
CA GLN A 25 -22.13 5.14 4.83
C GLN A 25 -21.92 4.23 3.61
N ALA A 26 -21.11 4.66 2.64
CA ALA A 26 -20.75 3.85 1.48
C ALA A 26 -20.05 2.54 1.91
N LEU A 27 -19.10 2.61 2.84
CA LEU A 27 -18.43 1.43 3.39
C LEU A 27 -19.41 0.48 4.10
N MET A 28 -20.40 1.01 4.83
CA MET A 28 -21.43 0.18 5.46
C MET A 28 -22.33 -0.52 4.43
N MET A 29 -22.76 0.20 3.38
CA MET A 29 -23.60 -0.38 2.32
C MET A 29 -22.86 -1.46 1.54
N ALA A 30 -21.62 -1.19 1.14
CA ALA A 30 -20.73 -2.13 0.46
C ALA A 30 -20.40 -3.39 1.28
N SER A 31 -20.61 -3.36 2.60
CA SER A 31 -20.28 -4.52 3.45
C SER A 31 -21.37 -5.60 3.47
N SER A 32 -22.54 -5.33 2.89
CA SER A 32 -23.73 -6.17 3.07
C SER A 32 -24.73 -6.14 1.89
N ASN A 33 -24.35 -5.61 0.73
CA ASN A 33 -25.27 -5.51 -0.42
C ASN A 33 -25.17 -6.72 -1.37
N GLY A 34 -24.24 -7.65 -1.13
CA GLY A 34 -24.04 -8.83 -1.96
C GLY A 34 -23.46 -8.53 -3.34
N GLU A 35 -22.88 -7.34 -3.55
CA GLU A 35 -22.35 -6.88 -4.83
C GLU A 35 -20.88 -6.49 -4.70
N ALA A 36 -20.12 -6.50 -5.80
CA ALA A 36 -18.79 -5.90 -5.79
C ALA A 36 -18.93 -4.37 -5.80
N ASP A 37 -18.15 -3.68 -4.97
CA ASP A 37 -18.31 -2.24 -4.75
C ASP A 37 -17.09 -1.43 -5.20
N THR A 38 -17.37 -0.27 -5.78
CA THR A 38 -16.38 0.77 -6.05
C THR A 38 -16.74 2.04 -5.29
N ILE A 39 -15.87 2.46 -4.39
CA ILE A 39 -15.99 3.69 -3.61
C ILE A 39 -14.95 4.70 -4.12
N ARG A 40 -15.45 5.73 -4.78
CA ARG A 40 -14.67 6.86 -5.30
C ARG A 40 -14.78 8.04 -4.35
N ILE A 41 -13.67 8.45 -3.77
CA ILE A 41 -13.59 9.53 -2.79
C ILE A 41 -13.17 10.80 -3.51
N GLU A 42 -13.96 11.86 -3.36
CA GLU A 42 -13.61 13.17 -3.88
C GLU A 42 -12.31 13.69 -3.27
N ALA A 43 -11.67 14.62 -3.97
CA ALA A 43 -10.54 15.36 -3.43
C ALA A 43 -10.97 16.13 -2.17
N GLY A 44 -10.18 16.03 -1.11
CA GLY A 44 -10.51 16.59 0.20
C GLY A 44 -9.81 15.86 1.35
N THR A 45 -10.01 16.36 2.57
CA THR A 45 -9.51 15.74 3.81
C THR A 45 -10.66 15.21 4.65
N TYR A 46 -10.56 13.96 5.08
CA TYR A 46 -11.58 13.20 5.78
C TYR A 46 -10.98 12.62 7.07
N THR A 47 -11.59 12.88 8.21
CA THR A 47 -11.01 12.55 9.52
C THR A 47 -11.80 11.48 10.30
N GLY A 48 -13.04 11.19 9.90
CA GLY A 48 -13.96 10.35 10.67
C GLY A 48 -14.20 10.87 12.10
N SER A 49 -14.98 10.14 12.90
CA SER A 49 -15.31 10.51 14.29
C SER A 49 -15.22 9.36 15.31
N SER A 50 -15.03 8.13 14.84
CA SER A 50 -14.96 6.92 15.67
C SER A 50 -13.51 6.52 16.00
N ALA A 51 -13.31 5.50 16.84
CA ALA A 51 -11.98 4.97 17.17
C ALA A 51 -11.22 4.39 15.95
N VAL A 52 -11.97 3.99 14.92
CA VAL A 52 -11.50 3.83 13.55
C VAL A 52 -12.23 4.88 12.72
N ALA A 53 -11.52 5.76 12.01
CA ALA A 53 -12.13 6.85 11.26
C ALA A 53 -13.09 6.31 10.20
N PHE A 54 -12.66 5.29 9.47
CA PHE A 54 -13.44 4.61 8.43
C PHE A 54 -13.29 3.09 8.53
N ALA A 55 -14.40 2.39 8.77
CA ALA A 55 -14.42 0.96 8.96
C ALA A 55 -15.33 0.25 7.94
N TYR A 56 -14.84 -0.86 7.41
CA TYR A 56 -15.54 -1.82 6.56
C TYR A 56 -15.30 -3.21 7.12
N SER A 57 -16.36 -4.01 7.27
CA SER A 57 -16.24 -5.40 7.67
C SER A 57 -17.30 -6.23 6.97
N THR A 58 -16.89 -7.17 6.12
CA THR A 58 -17.80 -8.01 5.34
C THR A 58 -17.68 -9.49 5.71
N SER A 59 -18.78 -10.22 5.51
CA SER A 59 -18.80 -11.70 5.49
C SER A 59 -19.03 -12.24 4.07
N GLU A 60 -19.06 -11.35 3.07
CA GLU A 60 -19.36 -11.66 1.69
C GLU A 60 -18.09 -11.99 0.91
N ASP A 61 -18.25 -12.71 -0.20
CA ASP A 61 -17.19 -12.97 -1.17
C ASP A 61 -17.02 -11.83 -2.21
N SER A 62 -17.81 -10.77 -2.06
CA SER A 62 -17.77 -9.59 -2.91
C SER A 62 -16.53 -8.73 -2.66
N SER A 63 -16.03 -8.10 -3.70
CA SER A 63 -14.83 -7.24 -3.63
C SER A 63 -15.20 -5.79 -3.33
N VAL A 64 -14.35 -5.05 -2.62
CA VAL A 64 -14.46 -3.60 -2.44
C VAL A 64 -13.20 -2.90 -2.93
N SER A 65 -13.38 -1.83 -3.72
CA SER A 65 -12.31 -0.97 -4.20
C SER A 65 -12.51 0.46 -3.69
N VAL A 66 -11.55 0.96 -2.91
CA VAL A 66 -11.56 2.32 -2.37
C VAL A 66 -10.46 3.13 -3.08
N SER A 67 -10.82 4.26 -3.67
CA SER A 67 -9.85 5.10 -4.39
C SER A 67 -10.08 6.59 -4.20
N GLY A 68 -9.00 7.36 -4.14
CA GLY A 68 -9.03 8.82 -4.04
C GLY A 68 -8.69 9.54 -5.34
N GLY A 69 -8.66 10.87 -5.25
CA GLY A 69 -8.32 11.77 -6.35
C GLY A 69 -9.48 12.04 -7.31
N TRP A 70 -10.72 11.80 -6.90
CA TRP A 70 -11.88 12.00 -7.76
C TRP A 70 -12.42 13.43 -7.71
N TYR A 71 -12.99 13.89 -8.81
CA TYR A 71 -13.69 15.16 -8.93
C TYR A 71 -15.01 14.95 -9.67
N SER A 72 -16.07 15.55 -9.14
CA SER A 72 -17.35 15.69 -9.84
C SER A 72 -17.35 16.86 -10.81
N ILE A 73 -18.17 16.76 -11.85
CA ILE A 73 -18.54 17.85 -12.77
C ILE A 73 -20.04 18.11 -12.53
N PRO A 74 -20.38 19.07 -11.65
CA PRO A 74 -21.78 19.32 -11.28
C PRO A 74 -22.66 19.71 -12.48
N PRO A 75 -23.98 19.43 -12.43
CA PRO A 75 -24.72 18.89 -11.28
C PRO A 75 -24.74 17.35 -11.18
N ASP A 76 -24.64 16.62 -12.30
CA ASP A 76 -25.03 15.20 -12.34
C ASP A 76 -23.87 14.22 -12.58
N GLN A 77 -22.67 14.71 -12.90
CA GLN A 77 -21.52 13.84 -13.16
C GLN A 77 -20.66 13.71 -11.90
N LEU A 78 -20.99 12.75 -11.06
CA LEU A 78 -20.31 12.55 -9.78
C LEU A 78 -19.09 11.64 -9.93
N CYS A 79 -17.94 12.04 -9.37
CA CYS A 79 -16.69 11.27 -9.39
C CYS A 79 -16.32 10.70 -10.78
N VAL A 80 -16.35 11.54 -11.82
CA VAL A 80 -16.09 11.13 -13.22
C VAL A 80 -14.65 11.36 -13.67
N ARG A 81 -13.88 12.19 -12.96
CA ARG A 81 -12.49 12.49 -13.29
C ARG A 81 -11.59 12.14 -12.12
N GLN A 82 -10.64 11.23 -12.34
CA GLN A 82 -9.58 10.95 -11.37
C GLN A 82 -8.29 11.69 -11.75
N VAL A 83 -7.63 12.28 -10.77
CA VAL A 83 -6.25 12.78 -10.92
C VAL A 83 -5.29 11.80 -10.27
N SER A 84 -4.10 11.65 -10.86
CA SER A 84 -3.06 10.74 -10.35
C SER A 84 -2.32 11.26 -9.12
N ASN A 85 -2.74 12.35 -8.47
CA ASN A 85 -2.07 12.83 -7.26
C ASN A 85 -2.68 12.15 -6.02
N PRO A 86 -1.96 11.24 -5.33
CA PRO A 86 -2.45 10.58 -4.11
C PRO A 86 -2.63 11.56 -2.94
N GLY A 87 -2.07 12.76 -3.00
CA GLY A 87 -2.32 13.84 -2.03
C GLY A 87 -3.65 14.56 -2.23
N ALA A 88 -4.37 14.34 -3.33
CA ALA A 88 -5.64 15.01 -3.60
C ALA A 88 -6.76 14.57 -2.64
N THR A 89 -6.73 13.31 -2.18
CA THR A 89 -7.62 12.78 -1.15
C THR A 89 -6.81 12.32 0.04
N VAL A 90 -7.14 12.83 1.21
CA VAL A 90 -6.45 12.55 2.47
C VAL A 90 -7.45 11.95 3.47
N LEU A 91 -7.17 10.74 3.92
CA LEU A 91 -7.81 10.15 5.09
C LEU A 91 -6.86 10.36 6.29
N SER A 92 -7.36 10.98 7.36
CA SER A 92 -6.54 11.32 8.54
C SER A 92 -7.13 10.76 9.83
N GLY A 93 -6.26 10.26 10.71
CA GLY A 93 -6.64 9.85 12.07
C GLY A 93 -6.65 11.00 13.07
N SER A 94 -6.22 12.20 12.66
CA SER A 94 -6.06 13.37 13.55
C SER A 94 -5.33 13.02 14.86
N ASP A 95 -4.29 12.19 14.76
CA ASP A 95 -3.45 11.68 15.85
C ASP A 95 -4.20 10.96 16.98
N THR A 96 -5.44 10.52 16.75
CA THR A 96 -6.31 9.99 17.81
C THR A 96 -7.03 8.69 17.48
N ARG A 97 -7.01 8.25 16.22
CA ARG A 97 -7.77 7.07 15.78
C ARG A 97 -7.07 6.34 14.63
N GLN A 98 -7.37 5.05 14.48
CA GLN A 98 -6.95 4.27 13.30
C GLN A 98 -7.64 4.88 12.07
N VAL A 99 -6.93 5.04 10.95
CA VAL A 99 -7.52 5.76 9.81
C VAL A 99 -8.50 4.88 9.04
N LEU A 100 -8.04 3.77 8.49
CA LEU A 100 -8.86 2.90 7.64
C LEU A 100 -8.72 1.44 8.07
N LYS A 101 -9.86 0.77 8.18
CA LYS A 101 -9.91 -0.68 8.37
C LYS A 101 -10.82 -1.32 7.34
N LEU A 102 -10.27 -2.23 6.54
CA LEU A 102 -11.02 -3.07 5.60
C LEU A 102 -10.84 -4.53 6.01
N SER A 103 -11.88 -5.16 6.57
CA SER A 103 -11.82 -6.55 7.01
C SER A 103 -12.79 -7.51 6.32
N GLY A 104 -12.32 -8.69 5.94
CA GLY A 104 -13.14 -9.86 5.58
C GLY A 104 -13.16 -10.89 6.71
N SER A 105 -14.28 -11.58 6.87
CA SER A 105 -14.42 -12.68 7.83
C SER A 105 -13.56 -13.90 7.46
N ALA A 106 -13.40 -14.83 8.41
CA ALA A 106 -12.94 -16.17 8.05
C ALA A 106 -13.87 -16.76 6.98
N SER A 107 -13.28 -17.53 6.05
CA SER A 107 -13.95 -18.16 4.91
C SER A 107 -14.49 -17.23 3.82
N SER A 108 -14.26 -15.91 3.90
CA SER A 108 -14.55 -15.02 2.77
C SER A 108 -13.35 -14.85 1.82
N SER A 109 -13.64 -14.44 0.59
CA SER A 109 -12.67 -14.43 -0.52
C SER A 109 -12.68 -13.14 -1.37
N GLY A 110 -13.48 -12.14 -1.00
CA GLY A 110 -13.56 -10.87 -1.70
C GLY A 110 -12.23 -10.11 -1.75
N THR A 111 -11.95 -9.43 -2.86
CA THR A 111 -10.75 -8.59 -2.98
C THR A 111 -10.94 -7.28 -2.22
N LEU A 112 -9.95 -6.89 -1.40
CA LEU A 112 -9.91 -5.59 -0.73
C LEU A 112 -8.86 -4.72 -1.41
N SER A 113 -9.27 -3.57 -1.94
CA SER A 113 -8.37 -2.67 -2.68
C SER A 113 -8.40 -1.23 -2.15
N VAL A 114 -7.22 -0.63 -2.02
CA VAL A 114 -7.04 0.80 -1.67
C VAL A 114 -6.05 1.43 -2.64
N SER A 115 -6.40 2.57 -3.25
CA SER A 115 -5.49 3.23 -4.18
C SER A 115 -5.59 4.75 -4.26
N ASN A 116 -4.50 5.38 -4.72
CA ASN A 116 -4.42 6.79 -5.11
C ASN A 116 -4.96 7.77 -4.04
N LEU A 117 -4.49 7.62 -2.80
CA LEU A 117 -4.87 8.47 -1.68
C LEU A 117 -3.76 8.52 -0.62
N THR A 118 -3.89 9.44 0.33
CA THR A 118 -3.01 9.56 1.49
C THR A 118 -3.73 9.09 2.75
N ILE A 119 -3.03 8.31 3.57
CA ILE A 119 -3.44 7.82 4.89
C ILE A 119 -2.44 8.35 5.91
N ARG A 120 -2.87 9.25 6.78
CA ARG A 120 -1.96 9.97 7.68
C ARG A 120 -2.48 10.22 9.09
N ASP A 121 -1.57 10.60 9.97
CA ASP A 121 -1.85 10.97 11.37
C ASP A 121 -2.72 9.92 12.09
N GLY A 122 -2.58 8.64 11.72
CA GLY A 122 -3.28 7.53 12.36
C GLY A 122 -2.72 7.26 13.75
N PHE A 123 -3.58 6.97 14.72
CA PHE A 123 -3.17 6.52 16.05
C PHE A 123 -3.98 5.32 16.50
N THR A 124 -3.33 4.24 16.93
CA THR A 124 -4.04 3.11 17.55
C THR A 124 -3.17 2.40 18.57
N SER A 125 -3.81 1.85 19.61
CA SER A 125 -3.14 0.95 20.54
C SER A 125 -3.03 -0.49 20.02
N GLN A 126 -3.51 -0.74 18.81
CA GLN A 126 -3.44 -2.02 18.09
C GLN A 126 -2.44 -1.92 16.93
N GLN A 127 -2.58 -2.76 15.91
CA GLN A 127 -1.73 -2.75 14.72
C GLN A 127 -2.40 -1.96 13.58
N GLY A 128 -1.62 -1.45 12.63
CA GLY A 128 -2.15 -0.81 11.42
C GLY A 128 -2.76 0.55 11.69
N ALA A 129 -2.01 1.49 12.27
CA ALA A 129 -2.57 2.80 12.65
C ALA A 129 -3.07 3.59 11.43
N GLY A 130 -2.35 3.52 10.31
CA GLY A 130 -2.84 3.97 9.01
C GLY A 130 -3.90 3.03 8.47
N LEU A 131 -3.48 1.84 8.02
CA LEU A 131 -4.36 0.84 7.40
C LEU A 131 -4.26 -0.53 8.08
N ASP A 132 -5.40 -1.09 8.50
CA ASP A 132 -5.57 -2.52 8.82
C ASP A 132 -6.42 -3.16 7.71
N ILE A 133 -5.79 -3.94 6.84
CA ILE A 133 -6.44 -4.56 5.68
C ILE A 133 -6.32 -6.09 5.72
N GLY A 134 -7.39 -6.78 5.31
CA GLY A 134 -7.41 -8.22 5.14
C GLY A 134 -8.35 -8.92 6.09
N GLY A 135 -7.90 -9.94 6.79
CA GLY A 135 -8.74 -10.67 7.73
C GLY A 135 -7.96 -11.33 8.87
N GLY A 136 -8.57 -12.34 9.47
CA GLY A 136 -7.88 -13.31 10.32
C GLY A 136 -7.63 -14.61 9.56
N ALA A 137 -7.19 -15.64 10.27
CA ALA A 137 -7.07 -16.99 9.72
C ALA A 137 -8.37 -17.43 9.02
N GLY A 138 -8.23 -18.00 7.82
CA GLY A 138 -9.32 -18.37 6.93
C GLY A 138 -9.80 -17.29 5.96
N PHE A 139 -9.34 -16.04 6.07
CA PHE A 139 -9.63 -15.03 5.04
C PHE A 139 -8.74 -15.26 3.81
N SER A 140 -9.36 -15.63 2.68
CA SER A 140 -8.68 -16.05 1.45
C SER A 140 -8.72 -15.00 0.34
N GLY A 141 -9.25 -13.80 0.63
CA GLY A 141 -9.42 -12.74 -0.35
C GLY A 141 -8.13 -12.03 -0.73
N ASN A 142 -8.06 -11.55 -1.97
CA ASN A 142 -6.87 -10.83 -2.44
C ASN A 142 -6.81 -9.42 -1.82
N ILE A 143 -5.59 -8.90 -1.70
CA ILE A 143 -5.34 -7.54 -1.23
C ILE A 143 -4.54 -6.79 -2.28
N VAL A 144 -5.00 -5.58 -2.62
CA VAL A 144 -4.31 -4.68 -3.54
C VAL A 144 -4.17 -3.31 -2.89
N VAL A 145 -2.95 -2.84 -2.67
CA VAL A 145 -2.66 -1.52 -2.12
C VAL A 145 -1.66 -0.85 -3.04
N THR A 146 -2.12 0.19 -3.76
CA THR A 146 -1.30 0.84 -4.79
C THR A 146 -1.38 2.35 -4.77
N ARG A 147 -0.23 3.02 -4.92
CA ARG A 147 -0.17 4.49 -4.98
C ARG A 147 -0.79 5.13 -3.74
N VAL A 148 -0.50 4.56 -2.57
CA VAL A 148 -0.92 5.07 -1.26
C VAL A 148 0.26 5.67 -0.53
N ILE A 149 0.05 6.83 0.09
CA ILE A 149 1.02 7.46 0.99
C ILE A 149 0.59 7.15 2.42
N PHE A 150 1.43 6.42 3.17
CA PHE A 150 1.31 6.18 4.60
C PHE A 150 2.24 7.12 5.36
N ASP A 151 1.69 8.22 5.87
CA ASP A 151 2.48 9.31 6.43
C ASP A 151 2.24 9.50 7.94
N ARG A 152 3.31 9.41 8.74
CA ARG A 152 3.31 9.76 10.17
C ARG A 152 2.25 9.06 11.02
N ASN A 153 1.90 7.81 10.67
CA ASN A 153 0.97 7.01 11.46
C ASN A 153 1.69 6.35 12.64
N THR A 154 1.04 6.29 13.81
CA THR A 154 1.62 5.80 15.07
C THR A 154 0.80 4.65 15.67
N SER A 155 1.42 3.48 15.80
CA SER A 155 0.89 2.35 16.57
C SER A 155 1.58 2.26 17.93
N THR A 156 0.90 1.80 18.99
CA THR A 156 1.60 1.41 20.24
C THR A 156 2.10 -0.04 20.23
N THR A 157 2.01 -0.72 19.09
CA THR A 157 2.54 -2.08 18.88
C THR A 157 3.44 -2.08 17.65
N PHE A 158 2.99 -2.62 16.52
CA PHE A 158 3.69 -2.71 15.23
C PHE A 158 2.79 -2.29 14.06
N GLY A 159 3.39 -2.03 12.90
CA GLY A 159 2.67 -1.59 11.70
C GLY A 159 2.01 -0.23 11.88
N GLY A 160 2.79 0.81 12.21
CA GLY A 160 2.31 2.18 12.25
C GLY A 160 1.64 2.56 10.93
N GLY A 161 2.32 2.34 9.80
CA GLY A 161 1.75 2.60 8.47
C GLY A 161 0.65 1.61 8.10
N MET A 162 1.00 0.32 7.98
CA MET A 162 0.04 -0.70 7.54
C MET A 162 0.22 -2.06 8.23
N LYS A 163 -0.90 -2.71 8.54
CA LYS A 163 -0.98 -4.14 8.85
C LYS A 163 -1.78 -4.85 7.75
N LEU A 164 -1.27 -6.00 7.33
CA LEU A 164 -1.89 -6.83 6.30
C LEU A 164 -1.93 -8.29 6.74
N TYR A 165 -3.07 -8.95 6.58
CA TYR A 165 -3.19 -10.41 6.70
C TYR A 165 -4.06 -10.99 5.58
N THR A 166 -3.57 -12.00 4.86
CA THR A 166 -4.41 -12.79 3.96
C THR A 166 -3.86 -14.20 3.72
N GLU A 167 -4.74 -15.14 3.39
CA GLU A 167 -4.41 -16.42 2.75
C GLU A 167 -4.59 -16.37 1.22
N GLY A 168 -5.06 -15.26 0.66
CA GLY A 168 -5.10 -14.94 -0.77
C GLY A 168 -3.79 -14.35 -1.30
N ILE A 169 -3.86 -13.57 -2.38
CA ILE A 169 -2.69 -12.88 -2.97
C ILE A 169 -2.62 -11.44 -2.45
N ALA A 170 -1.45 -11.03 -1.96
CA ALA A 170 -1.16 -9.66 -1.54
C ALA A 170 -0.30 -8.93 -2.58
N ASN A 171 -0.76 -7.76 -3.00
CA ASN A 171 -0.12 -6.90 -3.98
C ASN A 171 0.05 -5.51 -3.36
N VAL A 172 1.26 -5.18 -2.89
CA VAL A 172 1.54 -3.89 -2.24
C VAL A 172 2.60 -3.17 -3.06
N ARG A 173 2.19 -2.19 -3.87
CA ARG A 173 3.08 -1.57 -4.85
C ARG A 173 2.98 -0.06 -4.99
N ASN A 174 4.08 0.58 -5.40
CA ASN A 174 4.12 2.00 -5.71
C ASN A 174 3.62 2.85 -4.52
N ASN A 175 3.87 2.40 -3.28
CA ASN A 175 3.44 3.10 -2.08
C ASN A 175 4.62 3.80 -1.41
N LEU A 176 4.30 4.84 -0.63
CA LEU A 176 5.25 5.52 0.24
C LEU A 176 4.90 5.21 1.70
N PHE A 177 5.87 4.72 2.47
CA PHE A 177 5.79 4.60 3.93
C PHE A 177 6.77 5.58 4.56
N LEU A 178 6.24 6.70 5.03
CA LEU A 178 7.01 7.85 5.49
C LEU A 178 6.81 8.08 6.99
N LEU A 179 7.91 8.06 7.75
CA LEU A 179 7.96 8.51 9.14
C LEU A 179 6.95 7.85 10.08
N ASN A 180 6.47 6.64 9.77
CA ASN A 180 5.53 5.91 10.61
C ASN A 180 6.24 5.41 11.88
N ARG A 181 5.50 5.39 12.98
CA ARG A 181 5.99 5.10 14.32
C ARG A 181 5.29 3.92 14.96
N CYS A 182 6.03 3.23 15.83
CA CYS A 182 5.53 2.08 16.56
C CYS A 182 6.27 1.91 17.90
N SER A 183 5.86 0.98 18.77
CA SER A 183 6.56 0.75 20.06
C SER A 183 7.29 -0.60 20.15
N ASP A 184 6.87 -1.60 19.37
CA ASP A 184 7.43 -2.97 19.42
C ASP A 184 8.32 -3.32 18.20
N GLY A 185 8.45 -2.41 17.24
CA GLY A 185 9.16 -2.62 15.97
C GLY A 185 8.25 -2.82 14.76
N SER A 186 8.84 -2.85 13.56
CA SER A 186 8.15 -2.93 12.26
C SER A 186 7.17 -1.79 12.02
N CYS A 187 7.67 -0.56 12.12
CA CYS A 187 6.84 0.63 12.16
C CYS A 187 6.26 1.03 10.81
N ALA A 188 6.97 0.79 9.71
CA ALA A 188 6.43 1.03 8.37
C ALA A 188 5.26 0.11 8.09
N PHE A 189 5.50 -1.20 8.22
CA PHE A 189 4.48 -2.21 7.94
C PHE A 189 4.71 -3.54 8.66
N SER A 190 3.63 -4.29 8.85
CA SER A 190 3.65 -5.69 9.29
C SER A 190 2.72 -6.53 8.43
N PHE A 191 3.30 -7.34 7.54
CA PHE A 191 2.55 -8.19 6.60
C PHE A 191 2.64 -9.66 6.98
N THR A 192 1.50 -10.34 6.92
CA THR A 192 1.42 -11.80 7.00
C THR A 192 0.67 -12.33 5.79
N VAL A 193 1.32 -13.18 5.00
CA VAL A 193 0.68 -13.85 3.86
C VAL A 193 0.89 -15.34 3.98
N ASN A 194 -0.21 -16.08 4.08
CA ASN A 194 -0.19 -17.52 4.25
C ASN A 194 -0.59 -18.23 2.95
N ALA A 195 0.00 -19.39 2.73
CA ALA A 195 -0.35 -20.30 1.65
C ALA A 195 -0.36 -21.73 2.19
N THR A 196 -1.26 -22.56 1.64
CA THR A 196 -1.27 -24.01 1.90
C THR A 196 -0.02 -24.68 1.34
N ASP A 197 0.42 -24.24 0.15
CA ASP A 197 1.67 -24.67 -0.46
C ASP A 197 2.72 -23.55 -0.33
N PRO A 198 3.79 -23.74 0.45
CA PRO A 198 4.81 -22.71 0.66
C PRO A 198 5.63 -22.37 -0.61
N ALA A 199 5.57 -23.20 -1.65
CA ALA A 199 6.22 -22.90 -2.93
C ALA A 199 5.44 -21.87 -3.78
N THR A 200 4.17 -21.64 -3.47
CA THR A 200 3.32 -20.69 -4.21
C THR A 200 3.64 -19.24 -3.83
N THR A 201 4.06 -18.43 -4.80
CA THR A 201 4.24 -16.99 -4.60
C THR A 201 2.87 -16.31 -4.44
N ARG A 202 2.61 -15.74 -3.26
CA ARG A 202 1.36 -15.00 -2.98
C ARG A 202 1.58 -13.56 -2.55
N ALA A 203 2.81 -13.15 -2.25
CA ALA A 203 3.11 -11.78 -1.87
C ALA A 203 4.00 -11.11 -2.91
N PHE A 204 3.54 -9.98 -3.44
CA PHE A 204 4.25 -9.15 -4.40
C PHE A 204 4.37 -7.74 -3.82
N ILE A 205 5.53 -7.45 -3.23
CA ILE A 205 5.82 -6.21 -2.53
C ILE A 205 6.84 -5.44 -3.35
N GLY A 206 6.34 -4.52 -4.19
CA GLY A 206 7.12 -3.99 -5.30
C GLY A 206 7.16 -2.48 -5.37
N SER A 207 8.29 -1.88 -5.73
CA SER A 207 8.35 -0.45 -6.08
C SER A 207 7.84 0.46 -4.95
N ASN A 208 8.07 0.11 -3.69
CA ASN A 208 7.70 0.96 -2.56
C ASN A 208 8.91 1.78 -2.09
N THR A 209 8.65 2.96 -1.54
CA THR A 209 9.66 3.77 -0.84
C THR A 209 9.33 3.77 0.66
N ILE A 210 10.27 3.32 1.50
CA ILE A 210 10.09 3.12 2.95
C ILE A 210 11.18 3.90 3.69
N VAL A 211 10.81 5.07 4.20
CA VAL A 211 11.79 6.06 4.68
C VAL A 211 11.44 6.62 6.05
N GLY A 212 12.45 6.69 6.93
CA GLY A 212 12.35 7.40 8.21
C GLY A 212 11.47 6.72 9.25
N ASN A 213 11.10 5.46 9.06
CA ASN A 213 10.23 4.73 9.99
C ASN A 213 11.03 4.25 11.20
N ALA A 214 10.46 4.42 12.39
CA ALA A 214 11.22 4.29 13.63
C ALA A 214 10.30 4.13 14.83
N CYS A 215 10.80 3.58 15.94
CA CYS A 215 9.99 3.53 17.14
C CYS A 215 9.72 4.95 17.71
N THR A 216 8.67 5.03 18.52
CA THR A 216 8.40 6.20 19.36
C THR A 216 9.54 6.41 20.37
N SER A 217 9.68 7.65 20.84
CA SER A 217 10.72 7.98 21.81
C SER A 217 10.57 7.15 23.09
N GLY A 218 11.66 6.55 23.56
CA GLY A 218 11.67 5.70 24.75
C GLY A 218 11.36 4.22 24.51
N ALA A 219 10.92 3.83 23.30
CA ALA A 219 10.75 2.43 22.93
C ALA A 219 12.06 1.80 22.41
N SER A 220 12.24 0.50 22.65
CA SER A 220 13.40 -0.25 22.17
C SER A 220 13.09 -0.89 20.81
N CYS A 221 13.59 -0.28 19.74
CA CYS A 221 13.34 -0.75 18.38
C CYS A 221 14.33 -1.83 17.93
N SER A 222 13.82 -2.97 17.45
CA SER A 222 14.61 -3.97 16.73
C SER A 222 14.53 -3.81 15.21
N ASN A 223 13.49 -3.14 14.71
CA ASN A 223 13.24 -2.92 13.28
C ASN A 223 12.35 -1.67 13.13
N GLY A 224 12.82 -0.62 12.47
CA GLY A 224 12.03 0.59 12.20
C GLY A 224 11.28 0.51 10.88
N GLY A 225 11.85 -0.20 9.90
CA GLY A 225 11.23 -0.42 8.60
C GLY A 225 10.05 -1.39 8.67
N GLY A 226 10.09 -2.46 7.88
CA GLY A 226 8.97 -3.38 7.75
C GLY A 226 9.26 -4.82 8.15
N ARG A 227 8.20 -5.56 8.48
CA ARG A 227 8.25 -7.01 8.65
C ARG A 227 7.37 -7.73 7.65
N PHE A 228 7.91 -8.82 7.13
CA PHE A 228 7.15 -9.81 6.37
C PHE A 228 7.20 -11.17 7.06
N GLY A 229 6.07 -11.86 7.14
CA GLY A 229 6.01 -13.24 7.59
C GLY A 229 4.84 -14.00 6.99
N GLY A 230 4.66 -15.22 7.50
CA GLY A 230 3.67 -16.19 7.00
C GLY A 230 4.33 -17.38 6.31
N SER A 231 3.50 -18.22 5.69
CA SER A 231 3.94 -19.45 5.01
C SER A 231 4.05 -19.34 3.49
N ALA A 232 3.58 -18.25 2.88
CA ALA A 232 3.67 -18.08 1.43
C ALA A 232 5.09 -17.71 0.97
N ARG A 233 5.40 -18.00 -0.29
CA ARG A 233 6.54 -17.39 -0.97
C ARG A 233 6.24 -15.92 -1.29
N ALA A 234 7.24 -15.06 -1.13
CA ALA A 234 7.14 -13.62 -1.35
C ALA A 234 8.23 -13.10 -2.27
N LEU A 235 7.86 -12.14 -3.10
CA LEU A 235 8.76 -11.39 -3.95
C LEU A 235 8.80 -9.93 -3.47
N PHE A 236 9.97 -9.48 -3.06
CA PHE A 236 10.26 -8.07 -2.82
C PHE A 236 11.11 -7.54 -3.96
N TYR A 237 10.63 -6.51 -4.63
CA TYR A 237 11.32 -5.99 -5.80
C TYR A 237 11.28 -4.48 -5.95
N ASN A 238 12.34 -3.88 -6.49
CA ASN A 238 12.42 -2.43 -6.75
C ASN A 238 12.06 -1.55 -5.53
N ASN A 239 12.21 -2.04 -4.28
CA ASN A 239 11.87 -1.24 -3.11
C ASN A 239 13.07 -0.43 -2.62
N VAL A 240 12.81 0.75 -2.07
CA VAL A 240 13.80 1.55 -1.35
C VAL A 240 13.51 1.49 0.14
N PHE A 241 14.51 1.11 0.91
CA PHE A 241 14.55 1.31 2.35
C PHE A 241 15.69 2.26 2.67
N ALA A 242 15.41 3.32 3.43
CA ALA A 242 16.42 4.28 3.84
C ALA A 242 16.04 5.00 5.14
N ALA A 243 17.04 5.38 5.93
CA ALA A 243 16.86 6.14 7.17
C ALA A 243 15.86 5.52 8.18
N ASN A 244 15.58 4.22 8.08
CA ASN A 244 14.80 3.51 9.09
C ASN A 244 15.70 3.19 10.29
N ILE A 245 15.14 3.22 11.50
CA ILE A 245 15.92 2.87 12.70
C ILE A 245 16.14 1.36 12.78
N ALA A 246 17.31 0.93 13.27
CA ALA A 246 17.69 -0.48 13.37
C ALA A 246 17.70 -1.19 12.00
N SER A 247 16.85 -2.19 11.78
CA SER A 247 16.77 -2.88 10.48
C SER A 247 15.74 -2.27 9.52
N ASP A 248 16.06 -2.32 8.23
CA ASP A 248 15.16 -1.93 7.14
C ASP A 248 14.06 -2.95 6.94
N ILE A 249 14.42 -4.24 6.98
CA ILE A 249 13.50 -5.35 6.76
C ILE A 249 13.75 -6.44 7.81
N ALA A 250 12.66 -6.94 8.39
CA ALA A 250 12.66 -8.16 9.20
C ALA A 250 11.88 -9.25 8.48
N LEU A 251 12.56 -10.35 8.12
CA LEU A 251 11.95 -11.50 7.48
C LEU A 251 11.68 -12.58 8.54
N ALA A 252 10.41 -12.90 8.73
CA ALA A 252 9.95 -13.89 9.70
C ALA A 252 9.12 -14.97 8.97
N SER A 253 9.79 -15.71 8.08
CA SER A 253 9.16 -16.81 7.35
C SER A 253 8.94 -18.02 8.27
N PHE A 254 7.74 -18.58 8.25
CA PHE A 254 7.38 -19.79 9.01
C PHE A 254 6.99 -20.92 8.05
N SER A 255 7.04 -22.16 8.53
CA SER A 255 6.44 -23.33 7.85
C SER A 255 6.83 -23.51 6.37
N GLY A 256 8.07 -23.19 6.01
CA GLY A 256 8.62 -23.35 4.66
C GLY A 256 8.45 -22.15 3.72
N GLY A 257 7.82 -21.05 4.17
CA GLY A 257 7.77 -19.80 3.39
C GLY A 257 9.16 -19.28 3.03
N SER A 258 9.28 -18.68 1.85
CA SER A 258 10.54 -18.15 1.31
C SER A 258 10.35 -16.71 0.84
N VAL A 259 11.42 -15.92 0.87
CA VAL A 259 11.40 -14.53 0.42
C VAL A 259 12.54 -14.33 -0.56
N ASP A 260 12.21 -13.79 -1.72
CA ASP A 260 13.20 -13.43 -2.74
C ASP A 260 13.29 -11.91 -2.87
N LEU A 261 14.52 -11.41 -2.95
CA LEU A 261 14.82 -9.98 -3.06
C LEU A 261 15.43 -9.67 -4.44
N TYR A 262 14.74 -8.86 -5.24
CA TYR A 262 15.16 -8.46 -6.57
C TYR A 262 15.28 -6.94 -6.71
N TYR A 263 16.48 -6.42 -6.98
CA TYR A 263 16.70 -5.00 -7.28
C TYR A 263 16.14 -4.05 -6.21
N ASN A 264 16.31 -4.38 -4.93
CA ASN A 264 15.94 -3.49 -3.82
C ASN A 264 17.16 -2.69 -3.35
N ASN A 265 16.92 -1.50 -2.78
CA ASN A 265 17.89 -0.80 -1.95
C ASN A 265 17.59 -1.04 -0.46
N TYR A 266 18.50 -1.70 0.26
CA TYR A 266 18.41 -1.84 1.71
C TYR A 266 19.81 -1.98 2.34
N VAL A 267 19.98 -1.55 3.58
CA VAL A 267 21.27 -1.62 4.29
C VAL A 267 21.28 -2.71 5.35
N SER A 268 20.14 -2.95 6.01
CA SER A 268 20.06 -3.93 7.10
C SER A 268 18.85 -4.84 6.99
N LEU A 269 19.11 -6.14 6.97
CA LEU A 269 18.11 -7.20 7.05
C LEU A 269 18.27 -7.95 8.37
N SER A 270 17.15 -8.42 8.92
CA SER A 270 17.11 -9.26 10.13
C SER A 270 16.16 -10.44 9.94
N GLY A 271 16.32 -11.48 10.77
CA GLY A 271 15.50 -12.69 10.73
C GLY A 271 16.02 -13.74 9.74
N THR A 272 15.10 -14.41 9.05
CA THR A 272 15.42 -15.47 8.08
C THR A 272 16.11 -14.89 6.85
N LEU A 273 17.14 -15.58 6.35
CA LEU A 273 17.82 -15.17 5.12
C LEU A 273 16.89 -15.31 3.90
N PRO A 274 16.99 -14.40 2.91
CA PRO A 274 16.32 -14.58 1.63
C PRO A 274 16.70 -15.89 0.94
N SER A 275 15.77 -16.43 0.16
CA SER A 275 16.01 -17.64 -0.65
C SER A 275 16.72 -17.32 -1.97
N GLN A 276 16.49 -16.13 -2.52
CA GLN A 276 17.20 -15.58 -3.67
C GLN A 276 17.48 -14.10 -3.48
N GLU A 277 18.62 -13.65 -3.98
CA GLU A 277 19.02 -12.24 -4.01
C GLU A 277 19.63 -11.91 -5.37
N VAL A 278 19.04 -10.96 -6.08
CA VAL A 278 19.49 -10.56 -7.42
C VAL A 278 19.42 -9.05 -7.53
N GLY A 279 20.50 -8.41 -7.97
CA GLY A 279 20.51 -6.97 -8.31
C GLY A 279 20.27 -6.00 -7.13
N ASN A 280 20.18 -6.48 -5.89
CA ASN A 280 20.00 -5.61 -4.73
C ASN A 280 21.24 -4.72 -4.51
N ILE A 281 21.00 -3.50 -4.04
CA ILE A 281 22.02 -2.48 -3.71
C ILE A 281 21.84 -2.03 -2.24
N SER A 282 22.86 -1.37 -1.68
CA SER A 282 22.90 -1.05 -0.25
C SER A 282 23.40 0.37 0.05
N PHE A 283 22.76 1.37 -0.55
CA PHE A 283 23.07 2.77 -0.32
C PHE A 283 22.27 3.32 0.87
N ALA A 284 22.97 3.67 1.95
CA ALA A 284 22.38 4.35 3.11
C ALA A 284 21.86 5.75 2.77
N ASN A 285 22.51 6.44 1.82
CA ASN A 285 22.01 7.65 1.19
C ASN A 285 21.60 7.33 -0.25
N PRO A 286 20.28 7.21 -0.53
CA PRO A 286 19.81 6.87 -1.87
C PRO A 286 19.82 8.04 -2.86
N GLY A 287 20.28 9.23 -2.47
CA GLY A 287 20.29 10.40 -3.36
C GLY A 287 18.88 10.90 -3.68
N PHE A 288 18.09 11.19 -2.65
CA PHE A 288 16.80 11.86 -2.82
C PHE A 288 16.99 13.36 -3.07
N VAL A 289 16.03 13.98 -3.78
CA VAL A 289 16.03 15.42 -4.08
C VAL A 289 16.07 16.24 -2.79
N ASP A 290 15.19 15.95 -1.83
CA ASP A 290 15.18 16.62 -0.53
C ASP A 290 14.53 15.76 0.55
N LEU A 291 15.35 14.94 1.21
CA LEU A 291 14.91 14.06 2.29
C LEU A 291 14.30 14.83 3.48
N LEU A 292 14.75 16.05 3.76
CA LEU A 292 14.28 16.80 4.94
C LEU A 292 12.91 17.44 4.72
N ASN A 293 12.51 17.64 3.47
CA ASN A 293 11.22 18.16 3.06
C ASN A 293 10.33 17.10 2.39
N ASP A 294 10.59 15.81 2.67
CA ASP A 294 9.84 14.65 2.19
C ASP A 294 9.80 14.48 0.64
N ASP A 295 10.69 15.14 -0.10
CA ASP A 295 10.87 14.93 -1.53
C ASP A 295 11.80 13.75 -1.80
N LEU A 296 11.17 12.56 -1.84
CA LEU A 296 11.84 11.27 -1.96
C LEU A 296 11.98 10.80 -3.41
N ARG A 297 11.85 11.70 -4.38
CA ARG A 297 12.21 11.39 -5.76
C ARG A 297 13.73 11.18 -5.84
N PRO A 298 14.22 10.19 -6.59
CA PRO A 298 15.65 10.05 -6.82
C PRO A 298 16.16 11.24 -7.63
N THR A 299 17.37 11.75 -7.35
CA THR A 299 18.05 12.73 -8.22
C THR A 299 18.56 12.07 -9.51
N LEU A 300 19.00 12.86 -10.50
CA LEU A 300 19.59 12.31 -11.74
C LEU A 300 20.85 11.46 -11.48
N ASP A 301 21.64 11.82 -10.46
CA ASP A 301 22.83 11.08 -10.04
C ASP A 301 22.54 10.00 -8.98
N SER A 302 21.25 9.74 -8.70
CA SER A 302 20.88 8.75 -7.67
C SER A 302 21.30 7.34 -8.11
N PRO A 303 21.86 6.52 -7.20
CA PRO A 303 22.12 5.10 -7.48
C PRO A 303 20.83 4.28 -7.69
N LEU A 304 19.67 4.84 -7.37
CA LEU A 304 18.37 4.18 -7.57
C LEU A 304 17.87 4.31 -9.01
N ARG A 305 18.35 5.32 -9.74
CA ARG A 305 17.86 5.66 -11.07
C ARG A 305 18.22 4.58 -12.09
N ASN A 306 17.24 4.09 -12.84
CA ASN A 306 17.34 3.01 -13.81
C ASN A 306 18.01 1.72 -13.27
N ALA A 307 18.01 1.53 -11.96
CA ALA A 307 18.66 0.41 -11.29
C ALA A 307 17.71 -0.76 -11.03
N GLY A 308 16.41 -0.59 -11.27
CA GLY A 308 15.38 -1.62 -11.10
C GLY A 308 15.24 -2.58 -12.28
N THR A 309 14.26 -3.47 -12.15
CA THR A 309 13.78 -4.41 -13.18
C THR A 309 12.34 -4.13 -13.61
N GLU A 310 12.05 -4.32 -14.88
CA GLU A 310 10.73 -4.27 -15.51
C GLU A 310 9.93 -5.57 -15.35
N ASP A 311 10.58 -6.70 -15.02
CA ASP A 311 10.00 -8.06 -15.05
C ASP A 311 8.73 -8.22 -14.19
N PHE A 312 8.58 -7.36 -13.18
CA PHE A 312 7.52 -7.43 -12.17
C PHE A 312 6.66 -6.17 -12.12
N VAL A 313 6.77 -5.28 -13.11
CA VAL A 313 5.99 -4.05 -13.19
C VAL A 313 4.56 -4.38 -13.64
N LEU A 314 3.61 -4.15 -12.74
CA LEU A 314 2.17 -4.43 -12.96
C LEU A 314 1.32 -3.16 -12.96
N SER A 315 1.91 -1.99 -12.74
CA SER A 315 1.26 -0.70 -12.83
C SER A 315 1.97 0.16 -13.86
N SER A 316 1.20 0.87 -14.68
CA SER A 316 1.73 1.79 -15.68
C SER A 316 2.25 3.10 -15.08
N LEU A 317 1.86 3.43 -13.85
CA LEU A 317 2.15 4.73 -13.22
C LEU A 317 2.92 4.57 -11.91
N ASP A 318 3.89 5.46 -11.69
CA ASP A 318 4.58 5.63 -10.40
C ASP A 318 3.69 6.36 -9.37
N LEU A 319 4.22 6.68 -8.20
CA LEU A 319 3.45 7.38 -7.17
C LEU A 319 3.03 8.81 -7.58
N ASN A 320 3.84 9.53 -8.36
CA ASN A 320 3.51 10.87 -8.87
C ASN A 320 2.55 10.86 -10.07
N GLY A 321 2.30 9.70 -10.66
CA GLY A 321 1.45 9.57 -11.83
C GLY A 321 2.18 9.68 -13.15
N GLU A 322 3.52 9.57 -13.12
CA GLU A 322 4.36 9.47 -14.31
C GLU A 322 4.44 8.01 -14.77
N ALA A 323 4.83 7.77 -16.01
CA ALA A 323 5.00 6.42 -16.53
C ALA A 323 6.02 5.65 -15.66
N ARG A 324 5.74 4.38 -15.35
CA ARG A 324 6.59 3.57 -14.46
C ARG A 324 7.85 3.02 -15.14
N ILE A 325 7.82 2.86 -16.45
CA ILE A 325 8.99 2.45 -17.23
C ILE A 325 9.40 3.67 -18.04
N ASN A 326 10.57 4.21 -17.75
CA ASN A 326 11.19 5.32 -18.48
C ASN A 326 12.56 4.89 -18.99
N GLU A 327 12.93 5.34 -20.19
CA GLU A 327 14.22 4.97 -20.79
C GLU A 327 14.46 3.44 -20.89
N GLY A 328 13.36 2.66 -20.94
CA GLY A 328 13.40 1.20 -20.96
C GLY A 328 13.79 0.55 -19.63
N ARG A 329 13.83 1.31 -18.53
CA ARG A 329 14.18 0.84 -17.19
C ARG A 329 13.23 1.42 -16.15
N VAL A 330 13.45 1.01 -14.90
CA VAL A 330 12.64 1.36 -13.74
C VAL A 330 13.56 1.87 -12.66
N ASP A 331 13.16 2.94 -11.98
CA ASP A 331 13.84 3.39 -10.78
C ASP A 331 13.47 2.50 -9.58
N ILE A 332 14.45 2.21 -8.72
CA ILE A 332 14.15 1.55 -7.44
C ILE A 332 13.40 2.57 -6.56
N GLY A 333 12.21 2.21 -6.09
CA GLY A 333 11.34 3.02 -5.23
C GLY A 333 10.00 3.33 -5.85
N ALA A 334 9.19 4.12 -5.15
CA ALA A 334 7.84 4.50 -5.56
C ALA A 334 7.79 5.59 -6.65
N TYR A 335 8.91 6.26 -6.90
CA TYR A 335 9.02 7.37 -7.85
C TYR A 335 9.93 7.00 -9.00
N GLU A 336 9.65 7.55 -10.16
CA GLU A 336 10.58 7.63 -11.28
C GLU A 336 11.14 9.05 -11.38
N ASN A 337 12.37 9.17 -11.88
CA ASN A 337 12.94 10.44 -12.29
C ASN A 337 13.43 10.39 -13.75
N ILE A 338 12.73 11.15 -14.58
CA ILE A 338 13.03 11.31 -16.00
C ILE A 338 13.97 12.49 -16.24
N ASP A 339 14.96 12.31 -17.13
CA ASP A 339 15.67 13.44 -17.69
C ASP A 339 14.79 14.10 -18.76
N ARG A 340 14.09 15.18 -18.38
CA ARG A 340 13.14 15.87 -19.27
C ARG A 340 13.79 16.58 -20.45
N ILE A 341 15.13 16.71 -20.50
CA ILE A 341 15.82 17.37 -21.62
C ILE A 341 15.76 16.51 -22.90
N PHE A 342 15.56 15.19 -22.79
CA PHE A 342 15.51 14.28 -23.94
C PHE A 342 14.16 13.56 -24.13
N ALA A 343 13.17 13.82 -23.26
CA ALA A 343 11.87 13.13 -23.30
C ALA A 343 11.11 13.32 -24.63
N ASP A 344 11.33 14.44 -25.32
CA ASP A 344 10.58 14.80 -26.54
C ASP A 344 11.39 14.63 -27.83
N SER A 345 12.59 14.03 -27.80
CA SER A 345 13.44 13.79 -29.00
C SER A 345 13.69 15.00 -29.94
N PHE A 346 13.48 16.24 -29.46
CA PHE A 346 13.44 17.45 -30.29
C PHE A 346 12.38 17.44 -31.40
N GLU A 347 11.23 16.78 -31.21
CA GLU A 347 10.11 16.95 -32.15
C GLU A 347 9.57 18.38 -32.07
N LEU A 348 9.93 19.19 -33.07
CA LEU A 348 9.28 20.46 -33.34
C LEU A 348 7.83 20.17 -33.71
N VAL A 349 6.90 20.59 -32.87
CA VAL A 349 5.48 20.61 -33.20
C VAL A 349 5.28 21.63 -34.32
N GLU A 350 5.09 21.15 -35.55
CA GLU A 350 4.51 21.93 -36.65
C GLU A 350 2.98 22.05 -36.50
#